data_AF-A0A9D6M4A1-F1
#
_entry.id   AF-A0A9D6M4A1-F1
#
_cell.length_a   1.000
_cell.length_b   1.000
_cell.length_c   1.000
_cell.angle_alpha   90.00
_cell.angle_beta   90.00
_cell.angle_gamma   90.00
#
_symmetry.space_group_name_H-M   'P 1'
#
loop_
_entity.id
_entity.type
_entity.pdbx_description
1 polymer ?
#
loop_
_entity_poly.entity_id
_entity_poly.type
_entity_poly.pdbx_seq_one_letter_code
_entity_poly.pdbx_strand_id
1 'polypeptide(L)'
;MNIISKEETFFEMSSIGVDAMGIHIMAPKLRHLNLKIEGLTCPQANILKQEMLSVGGEAAVAKGVITCDISGSDAIISGTEKQMRAVIKKLNMQPFGLKKLALAIKSAMDNIYKKEITFEVRKQKMLLKKQALIMGILNVTPDSFYD
;
A
#
# COMPACT_ATOMS: atom_id res chain seq x y z
N MET A 1 22.51 2.27 8.99
CA MET A 1 21.27 2.45 9.78
C MET A 1 20.13 2.66 8.78
N ASN A 2 18.98 1.99 8.92
CA ASN A 2 17.84 2.08 7.99
C ASN A 2 16.69 2.84 8.65
N ILE A 3 16.05 3.79 7.96
CA ILE A 3 14.95 4.62 8.47
C ILE A 3 13.66 4.11 7.83
N ILE A 4 12.77 3.50 8.62
CA ILE A 4 11.64 2.72 8.07
C ILE A 4 10.30 3.33 8.47
N SER A 5 10.22 3.94 9.66
CA SER A 5 8.99 4.53 10.18
C SER A 5 8.93 6.04 9.98
N LYS A 6 7.70 6.58 10.02
CA LYS A 6 7.47 8.02 10.01
C LYS A 6 8.10 8.65 11.27
N GLU A 7 7.96 8.01 12.42
CA GLU A 7 8.49 8.50 13.68
C GLU A 7 10.02 8.57 13.67
N GLU A 8 10.69 7.52 13.20
CA GLU A 8 12.14 7.52 12.99
C GLU A 8 12.54 8.61 12.00
N THR A 9 11.81 8.77 10.90
CA THR A 9 12.11 9.83 9.91
C THR A 9 12.09 11.21 10.56
N PHE A 10 11.06 11.51 11.36
CA PHE A 10 10.96 12.79 12.07
C PHE A 10 12.06 12.94 13.13
N PHE A 11 12.30 11.90 13.91
CA PHE A 11 13.32 11.90 14.95
C PHE A 11 14.72 12.12 14.39
N GLU A 12 15.15 11.32 13.41
CA GLU A 12 16.48 11.38 12.81
C GLU A 12 16.73 12.73 12.13
N MET A 13 15.76 13.24 11.36
CA MET A 13 15.89 14.54 10.71
C MET A 13 15.94 15.69 11.73
N SER A 14 15.19 15.60 12.84
CA SER A 14 15.25 16.59 13.91
C SER A 14 16.60 16.54 14.63
N SER A 15 17.12 15.34 14.91
CA SER A 15 18.39 15.12 15.60
C SER A 15 19.60 15.68 14.84
N ILE A 16 19.54 15.74 13.51
CA ILE A 16 20.60 16.36 12.68
C ILE A 16 20.35 17.86 12.38
N GLY A 17 19.31 18.46 12.96
CA GLY A 17 19.04 19.89 12.86
C GLY A 17 18.31 20.34 11.59
N VAL A 18 17.54 19.46 10.93
CA VAL A 18 16.69 19.89 9.80
C VAL A 18 15.55 20.78 10.30
N ASP A 19 15.26 21.85 9.55
CA ASP A 19 14.11 22.72 9.80
C ASP A 19 12.78 21.94 9.83
N ALA A 20 11.91 22.26 10.78
CA ALA A 20 10.65 21.54 11.01
C ALA A 20 9.74 21.52 9.76
N MET A 21 9.66 22.62 9.02
CA MET A 21 8.88 22.67 7.77
C MET A 21 9.54 21.82 6.68
N GLY A 22 10.88 21.85 6.62
CA GLY A 22 11.67 20.95 5.79
C GLY A 22 11.36 19.48 6.05
N ILE A 23 11.30 19.05 7.33
CA ILE A 23 10.94 17.69 7.72
C ILE A 23 9.55 17.32 7.20
N HIS A 24 8.55 18.19 7.39
CA HIS A 24 7.18 17.92 6.91
C HIS A 24 7.10 17.73 5.39
N ILE A 25 7.89 18.48 4.62
CA ILE A 25 7.94 18.37 3.15
C ILE A 25 8.68 17.10 2.69
N MET A 26 9.73 16.70 3.41
CA MET A 26 10.63 15.63 3.01
C MET A 26 10.20 14.26 3.53
N ALA A 27 9.59 14.16 4.71
CA ALA A 27 9.24 12.89 5.33
C ALA A 27 8.42 11.95 4.42
N PRO A 28 7.43 12.41 3.62
CA PRO A 28 6.70 11.54 2.69
C PRO A 28 7.54 11.02 1.51
N LYS A 29 8.71 11.60 1.23
CA LYS A 29 9.63 11.15 0.18
C LYS A 29 10.55 10.03 0.66
N LEU A 30 10.71 9.87 1.97
CA LEU A 30 11.63 8.90 2.58
C LEU A 30 10.99 7.54 2.83
N ARG A 31 9.67 7.42 2.61
CA ARG A 31 8.91 6.19 2.83
C ARG A 31 8.51 5.59 1.51
N HIS A 32 9.05 4.40 1.22
CA HIS A 32 8.81 3.70 -0.03
C HIS A 32 7.81 2.55 0.17
N LEU A 33 6.91 2.37 -0.79
CA LEU A 33 5.86 1.36 -0.77
C LEU A 33 5.88 0.55 -2.06
N ASN A 34 5.61 -0.74 -1.93
CA ASN A 34 5.37 -1.66 -3.04
C ASN A 34 4.01 -2.30 -2.83
N LEU A 35 3.12 -2.16 -3.81
CA LEU A 35 1.75 -2.69 -3.73
C LEU A 35 1.47 -3.54 -4.96
N LYS A 36 1.02 -4.78 -4.74
CA LYS A 36 0.41 -5.61 -5.78
C LYS A 36 -1.06 -5.26 -5.88
N ILE A 37 -1.54 -5.03 -7.09
CA ILE A 37 -2.93 -4.76 -7.42
C ILE A 37 -3.38 -5.85 -8.37
N GLU A 38 -4.45 -6.53 -8.03
CA GLU A 38 -4.92 -7.69 -8.79
C GLU A 38 -6.17 -7.36 -9.62
N GLY A 39 -6.31 -8.04 -10.75
CA GLY A 39 -7.54 -8.02 -11.54
C GLY A 39 -7.86 -6.68 -12.22
N LEU A 40 -6.84 -5.96 -12.70
CA LEU A 40 -7.06 -4.75 -13.49
C LEU A 40 -7.44 -5.12 -14.93
N THR A 41 -8.37 -4.36 -15.51
CA THR A 41 -8.56 -4.40 -16.96
C THR A 41 -7.35 -3.80 -17.67
N CYS A 42 -7.14 -4.17 -18.93
CA CYS A 42 -6.02 -3.63 -19.71
C CYS A 42 -5.97 -2.08 -19.73
N PRO A 43 -7.08 -1.34 -19.97
CA PRO A 43 -7.07 0.12 -19.88
C PRO A 43 -6.68 0.64 -18.49
N GLN A 44 -7.17 0.01 -17.42
CA GLN A 44 -6.83 0.41 -16.05
C GLN A 44 -5.34 0.23 -15.76
N ALA A 45 -4.76 -0.90 -16.17
CA ALA A 45 -3.33 -1.18 -15.98
C ALA A 45 -2.44 -0.21 -16.78
N ASN A 46 -2.82 0.12 -18.02
CA ASN A 46 -2.11 1.11 -18.82
C ASN A 46 -2.17 2.52 -18.21
N ILE A 47 -3.36 2.98 -17.82
CA ILE A 47 -3.53 4.29 -17.19
C ILE A 47 -2.75 4.32 -15.87
N LEU A 48 -2.86 3.31 -15.01
CA LEU A 48 -2.10 3.23 -13.78
C LEU A 48 -0.59 3.34 -14.03
N LYS A 49 -0.08 2.64 -15.05
CA LYS A 49 1.34 2.71 -15.40
C LYS A 49 1.76 4.10 -15.86
N GLN A 50 0.99 4.71 -16.76
CA GLN A 50 1.26 6.07 -17.23
C GLN A 50 1.22 7.08 -16.07
N GLU A 51 0.23 6.97 -15.18
CA GLU A 51 0.09 7.87 -14.04
C GLU A 51 1.23 7.70 -13.02
N MET A 52 1.64 6.46 -12.73
CA MET A 52 2.80 6.19 -11.87
C MET A 52 4.09 6.78 -12.44
N LEU A 53 4.36 6.55 -13.73
CA LEU A 53 5.53 7.12 -14.41
C LEU A 53 5.51 8.65 -14.39
N SER A 54 4.33 9.26 -14.58
CA SER A 54 4.17 10.72 -14.58
C SER A 54 4.44 11.39 -13.22
N VAL A 55 4.44 10.63 -12.12
CA VAL A 55 4.81 11.13 -10.79
C VAL A 55 6.22 10.68 -10.37
N GLY A 56 6.96 10.03 -11.28
CA GLY A 56 8.30 9.49 -11.06
C GLY A 56 8.33 8.20 -10.22
N GLY A 57 7.20 7.51 -10.11
CA GLY A 57 7.14 6.16 -9.55
C GLY A 57 7.12 5.10 -10.66
N GLU A 58 6.96 3.84 -10.27
CA GLU A 58 7.02 2.70 -11.17
C GLU A 58 5.76 1.86 -11.12
N ALA A 59 5.45 1.21 -12.26
CA ALA A 59 4.38 0.23 -12.37
C ALA A 59 4.77 -0.89 -13.35
N ALA A 60 4.98 -2.08 -12.80
CA ALA A 60 5.14 -3.30 -13.57
C ALA A 60 3.76 -3.88 -13.91
N VAL A 61 3.53 -4.16 -15.18
CA VAL A 61 2.31 -4.78 -15.73
C VAL A 61 2.73 -5.87 -16.72
N ALA A 62 1.85 -6.82 -17.03
CA ALA A 62 2.16 -7.85 -18.02
C ALA A 62 2.43 -7.25 -19.41
N LYS A 63 3.30 -7.90 -20.21
CA LYS A 63 3.72 -7.42 -21.54
C LYS A 63 2.53 -7.14 -22.48
N GLY A 64 1.52 -8.02 -22.48
CA GLY A 64 0.34 -7.90 -23.34
C GLY A 64 -0.61 -6.76 -22.98
N VAL A 65 -0.39 -6.06 -21.85
CA VAL A 65 -1.17 -4.87 -21.49
C VAL A 65 -0.90 -3.73 -22.48
N ILE A 66 0.34 -3.57 -22.94
CA ILE A 66 0.71 -2.44 -23.81
C ILE A 66 -0.02 -2.52 -25.16
N THR A 67 -0.17 -3.73 -25.69
CA THR A 67 -0.83 -4.02 -26.97
C THR A 67 -2.32 -4.32 -26.83
N CYS A 68 -2.84 -4.40 -25.59
CA CYS A 68 -4.20 -4.87 -25.30
C CYS A 68 -4.50 -6.29 -25.80
N ASP A 69 -3.47 -7.14 -25.94
CA ASP A 69 -3.62 -8.54 -26.38
C ASP A 69 -4.19 -9.45 -25.28
N ILE A 70 -4.28 -8.95 -24.05
CA ILE A 70 -4.89 -9.63 -22.90
C ILE A 70 -6.03 -8.80 -22.32
N SER A 71 -7.05 -9.45 -21.78
CA SER A 71 -8.24 -8.78 -21.22
C SER A 71 -7.94 -7.99 -19.94
N GLY A 72 -6.94 -8.42 -19.17
CA GLY A 72 -6.54 -7.80 -17.91
C GLY A 72 -5.22 -8.35 -17.39
N SER A 73 -4.71 -7.74 -16.31
CA SER A 73 -3.44 -8.09 -15.67
C SER A 73 -3.42 -7.63 -14.22
N ASP A 74 -2.61 -8.29 -13.41
CA ASP A 74 -2.13 -7.71 -12.16
C ASP A 74 -1.10 -6.61 -12.46
N ALA A 75 -0.87 -5.73 -11.48
CA ALA A 75 0.18 -4.73 -11.51
C ALA A 75 0.94 -4.68 -10.18
N ILE A 76 2.24 -4.39 -10.23
CA ILE A 76 3.02 -4.03 -9.04
C ILE A 76 3.40 -2.57 -9.19
N ILE A 77 2.94 -1.72 -8.27
CA ILE A 77 3.34 -0.32 -8.21
C ILE A 77 4.38 -0.12 -7.11
N SER A 78 5.33 0.77 -7.39
CA SER A 78 6.50 1.03 -6.55
C SER A 78 6.75 2.53 -6.50
N GLY A 79 6.89 3.10 -5.31
CA GLY A 79 7.17 4.53 -5.16
C GLY A 79 7.06 5.05 -3.74
N THR A 80 7.45 6.31 -3.56
CA THR A 80 7.37 6.99 -2.27
C THR A 80 5.93 7.31 -1.86
N GLU A 81 5.68 7.50 -0.57
CA GLU A 81 4.35 7.91 -0.06
C GLU A 81 3.86 9.19 -0.76
N LYS A 82 4.75 10.15 -1.04
CA LYS A 82 4.44 11.35 -1.83
C LYS A 82 3.90 11.00 -3.22
N GLN A 83 4.57 10.07 -3.92
CA GLN A 83 4.19 9.66 -5.27
C GLN A 83 2.88 8.88 -5.27
N MET A 84 2.68 7.97 -4.32
CA MET A 84 1.42 7.25 -4.16
C MET A 84 0.25 8.21 -3.90
N ARG A 85 0.43 9.22 -3.03
CA ARG A 85 -0.60 10.25 -2.81
C ARG A 85 -0.88 11.07 -4.08
N ALA A 86 0.12 11.35 -4.89
CA ALA A 86 -0.05 12.04 -6.15
C ALA A 86 -0.82 11.18 -7.17
N VAL A 87 -0.48 9.89 -7.31
CA VAL A 87 -1.18 8.99 -8.25
C VAL A 87 -2.65 8.82 -7.87
N ILE A 88 -2.96 8.68 -6.57
CA ILE A 88 -4.35 8.58 -6.08
C ILE A 88 -5.18 9.79 -6.54
N LYS A 89 -4.62 11.01 -6.48
CA LYS A 89 -5.32 12.21 -6.96
C LYS A 89 -5.59 12.15 -8.45
N LYS A 90 -4.61 11.70 -9.24
CA LYS A 90 -4.76 11.59 -10.70
C LYS A 90 -5.78 10.52 -11.08
N LEU A 91 -5.70 9.32 -10.50
CA LEU A 91 -6.64 8.22 -10.73
C LEU A 91 -8.10 8.58 -10.39
N ASN A 92 -8.33 9.44 -9.39
CA ASN A 92 -9.67 9.91 -9.06
C ASN A 92 -10.34 10.76 -10.17
N MET A 93 -9.54 11.37 -11.04
CA MET A 93 -10.02 12.18 -12.16
C MET A 93 -10.19 11.36 -13.45
N GLN A 94 -9.66 10.13 -13.50
CA GLN A 94 -9.66 9.29 -14.69
C GLN A 94 -10.97 8.49 -14.87
N PRO A 95 -11.33 8.12 -16.11
CA PRO A 95 -12.48 7.25 -16.41
C PRO A 95 -12.22 5.78 -16.00
N PHE A 96 -13.07 4.85 -16.49
CA PHE A 96 -12.91 3.39 -16.31
C PHE A 96 -12.93 2.88 -14.86
N GLY A 97 -13.63 3.57 -13.96
CA GLY A 97 -13.80 3.11 -12.58
C GLY A 97 -12.55 3.22 -11.71
N LEU A 98 -11.52 3.96 -12.14
CA LEU A 98 -10.25 4.15 -11.43
C LEU A 98 -10.40 4.86 -10.07
N LYS A 99 -11.53 5.52 -9.80
CA LYS A 99 -11.89 6.02 -8.47
C LYS A 99 -11.89 4.90 -7.41
N LYS A 100 -12.40 3.70 -7.76
CA LYS A 100 -12.39 2.55 -6.83
C LYS A 100 -10.96 2.07 -6.57
N LEU A 101 -10.12 2.05 -7.60
CA LEU A 101 -8.71 1.72 -7.47
C LEU A 101 -7.97 2.73 -6.59
N ALA A 102 -8.20 4.03 -6.81
CA ALA A 102 -7.61 5.09 -6.00
C ALA A 102 -7.98 4.95 -4.51
N LEU A 103 -9.25 4.60 -4.22
CA LEU A 103 -9.71 4.31 -2.87
C LEU A 103 -9.02 3.08 -2.28
N ALA A 104 -8.92 1.99 -3.04
CA ALA A 104 -8.26 0.76 -2.60
C ALA A 104 -6.77 0.99 -2.26
N ILE A 105 -6.03 1.72 -3.12
CA ILE A 105 -4.63 2.10 -2.87
C ILE A 105 -4.54 2.94 -1.60
N LYS A 106 -5.41 3.96 -1.44
CA LYS A 106 -5.44 4.78 -0.24
C LYS A 106 -5.71 3.95 1.03
N SER A 107 -6.69 3.06 1.00
CA SER A 107 -7.01 2.18 2.13
C SER A 107 -5.85 1.24 2.47
N ALA A 108 -5.15 0.69 1.46
CA ALA A 108 -3.96 -0.12 1.68
C ALA A 108 -2.85 0.68 2.37
N MET A 109 -2.56 1.89 1.90
CA MET A 109 -1.59 2.79 2.54
C MET A 109 -1.96 3.11 3.99
N ASP A 110 -3.22 3.49 4.23
CA ASP A 110 -3.71 3.84 5.56
C ASP A 110 -3.61 2.63 6.51
N ASN A 111 -3.87 1.41 6.03
CA ASN A 111 -3.76 0.18 6.81
C ASN A 111 -2.32 -0.23 7.10
N ILE A 112 -1.38 -0.06 6.16
CA ILE A 112 0.06 -0.31 6.39
C ILE A 112 0.59 0.58 7.53
N TYR A 113 0.01 1.76 7.70
CA TYR A 113 0.42 2.72 8.73
C TYR A 113 -0.35 2.60 10.04
N LYS A 114 -1.35 1.73 10.14
CA LYS A 114 -2.02 1.46 11.42
C LYS A 114 -1.05 0.77 12.37
N LYS A 115 -0.84 1.40 13.53
CA LYS A 115 -0.05 0.82 14.63
C LYS A 115 -0.83 -0.20 15.46
N GLU A 116 -2.15 -0.19 15.34
CA GLU A 116 -3.07 -0.98 16.14
C GLU A 116 -4.15 -1.58 15.24
N ILE A 117 -4.34 -2.88 15.35
CA ILE A 117 -5.41 -3.61 14.67
C ILE A 117 -6.39 -4.05 15.74
N THR A 118 -7.62 -3.53 15.70
CA THR A 118 -8.69 -4.05 16.57
C THR A 118 -9.25 -5.31 15.95
N PHE A 119 -9.08 -6.43 16.64
CA PHE A 119 -9.62 -7.74 16.28
C PHE A 119 -10.87 -8.01 17.09
N GLU A 120 -12.00 -8.25 16.43
CA GLU A 120 -13.27 -8.55 17.10
C GLU A 120 -13.51 -10.05 17.09
N VAL A 121 -13.55 -10.67 18.27
CA VAL A 121 -13.86 -12.09 18.46
C VAL A 121 -15.13 -12.20 19.29
N ARG A 122 -16.18 -12.73 18.68
CA ARG A 122 -17.54 -12.77 19.27
C ARG A 122 -18.03 -11.38 19.68
N LYS A 123 -18.03 -11.07 20.99
CA LYS A 123 -18.44 -9.78 21.57
C LYS A 123 -17.28 -9.02 22.21
N GLN A 124 -16.05 -9.50 22.05
CA GLN A 124 -14.86 -8.89 22.65
C GLN A 124 -14.03 -8.24 21.55
N LYS A 125 -13.62 -6.99 21.80
CA LYS A 125 -12.67 -6.26 20.95
C LYS A 125 -11.30 -6.36 21.59
N MET A 126 -10.35 -6.96 20.87
CA MET A 126 -8.98 -7.10 21.29
C MET A 126 -8.09 -6.17 20.48
N LEU A 127 -7.32 -5.32 21.15
CA LEU A 127 -6.38 -4.41 20.50
C LEU A 127 -5.06 -5.14 20.24
N LEU A 128 -4.79 -5.50 18.99
CA LEU A 128 -3.51 -6.05 18.58
C LEU A 128 -2.51 -4.91 18.37
N LYS A 129 -1.54 -4.81 19.27
CA LYS A 129 -0.40 -3.88 19.16
C LYS A 129 0.71 -4.51 18.32
N LYS A 130 1.70 -3.71 17.89
CA LYS A 130 2.90 -4.12 17.12
C LYS A 130 3.82 -5.18 17.76
N GLN A 131 3.46 -5.78 18.89
CA GLN A 131 4.26 -6.86 19.48
C GLN A 131 3.95 -8.19 18.78
N ALA A 132 4.91 -9.11 18.72
CA ALA A 132 4.64 -10.45 18.21
C ALA A 132 3.56 -11.11 19.09
N LEU A 133 2.46 -11.54 18.46
CA LEU A 133 1.36 -12.23 19.11
C LEU A 133 1.34 -13.69 18.62
N ILE A 134 1.23 -14.63 19.55
CA ILE A 134 1.05 -16.05 19.22
C ILE A 134 -0.44 -16.29 19.01
N MET A 135 -0.82 -16.76 17.82
CA MET A 135 -2.19 -17.20 17.53
C MET A 135 -2.25 -18.72 17.51
N GLY A 136 -2.90 -19.30 18.50
CA GLY A 136 -3.23 -20.74 18.51
C GLY A 136 -4.48 -20.99 17.65
N ILE A 137 -4.37 -21.89 16.68
CA ILE A 137 -5.52 -22.41 15.93
C ILE A 137 -5.91 -23.74 16.57
N LEU A 138 -7.12 -23.82 17.13
CA LEU A 138 -7.68 -25.08 17.64
C LEU A 138 -8.71 -25.58 16.63
N ASN A 139 -8.34 -26.63 15.88
CA ASN A 139 -9.23 -27.24 14.90
C ASN A 139 -10.13 -28.26 15.63
N VAL A 140 -11.40 -27.90 15.84
CA VAL A 140 -12.36 -28.74 16.59
C VAL A 140 -13.29 -29.45 15.60
N THR A 141 -12.73 -30.31 14.75
CA THR A 141 -13.52 -31.26 13.95
C THR A 141 -13.03 -32.68 14.27
N PRO A 142 -13.94 -33.65 14.46
CA PRO A 142 -13.56 -35.02 14.80
C PRO A 142 -12.78 -35.74 13.67
N ASP A 143 -12.70 -35.17 12.46
CA ASP A 143 -12.09 -35.79 11.28
C ASP A 143 -10.68 -35.26 10.90
N SER A 144 -10.06 -34.39 11.70
CA SER A 144 -8.80 -33.73 11.30
C SER A 144 -7.49 -34.46 11.63
N PHE A 145 -7.54 -35.66 12.20
CA PHE A 145 -6.35 -36.50 12.40
C PHE A 145 -6.70 -37.95 12.07
N TYR A 146 -6.43 -38.35 10.83
CA TYR A 146 -6.25 -39.76 10.46
C TYR A 146 -4.77 -39.93 10.08
N ASP A 147 -4.16 -41.02 10.57
CA ASP A 147 -2.74 -41.42 10.44
C ASP A 147 -2.13 -41.24 9.04
#